data_AF-A0A9N9HAU8-F1
#
_entry.id   AF-A0A9N9HAU8-F1
#
_cell.length_a   1.000
_cell.length_b   1.000
_cell.length_c   1.000
_cell.angle_alpha   90.00
_cell.angle_beta   90.00
_cell.angle_gamma   90.00
#
_symmetry.space_group_name_H-M   'P 1'
#
loop_
_entity.id
_entity.type
_entity.pdbx_description
1 polymer ?
#
loop_
_entity_poly.entity_id
_entity_poly.type
_entity_poly.pdbx_seq_one_letter_code
_entity_poly.pdbx_strand_id
1 'polypeptide(L)'
;MTNHTDIETAQFQVIKTALRKGRKYDNLAKNYGDFLKKLRAEKNPNDYIKSIAVKMFPNEEAYTLRLENYRKRYVDNDLFNSLEKLYILYYQIAKEENRERSEEEVEQMLK
;
A
#
# COMPACT_ATOMS: atom_id res chain seq x y z
N MET A 1 8.06 -2.48 -12.26
CA MET A 1 6.67 -2.63 -11.79
C MET A 1 6.70 -2.98 -10.32
N THR A 2 5.96 -2.24 -9.49
CA THR A 2 5.80 -2.53 -8.06
C THR A 2 5.10 -3.87 -7.88
N ASN A 3 5.66 -4.76 -7.07
CA ASN A 3 5.09 -6.08 -6.80
C ASN A 3 4.93 -6.34 -5.29
N HIS A 4 4.47 -7.54 -4.92
CA HIS A 4 4.20 -7.86 -3.52
C HIS A 4 5.41 -7.76 -2.59
N THR A 5 6.62 -8.03 -3.08
CA THR A 5 7.85 -7.96 -2.29
C THR A 5 8.22 -6.53 -1.91
N ASP A 6 7.91 -5.56 -2.77
CA ASP A 6 8.09 -4.12 -2.48
C ASP A 6 7.15 -3.68 -1.36
N ILE A 7 5.89 -4.09 -1.43
CA ILE A 7 4.87 -3.81 -0.42
C ILE A 7 5.22 -4.47 0.92
N GLU A 8 5.62 -5.73 0.89
CA GLU A 8 6.07 -6.46 2.08
C GLU A 8 7.26 -5.74 2.75
N THR A 9 8.26 -5.34 1.95
CA THR A 9 9.43 -4.61 2.45
C THR A 9 9.03 -3.28 3.09
N ALA A 10 8.15 -2.51 2.43
CA ALA A 10 7.68 -1.24 2.96
C ALA A 10 6.85 -1.42 4.24
N GLN A 11 6.00 -2.44 4.32
CA GLN A 11 5.26 -2.75 5.55
C GLN A 11 6.18 -3.15 6.70
N PHE A 12 7.21 -3.94 6.42
CA PHE A 12 8.21 -4.28 7.43
C PHE A 12 8.88 -3.03 8.00
N GLN A 13 9.18 -2.02 7.16
CA GLN A 13 9.73 -0.74 7.64
C GLN A 13 8.74 0.05 8.50
N VAL A 14 7.45 0.04 8.17
CA VAL A 14 6.40 0.66 9.00
C VAL A 14 6.35 0.00 10.37
N ILE A 15 6.32 -1.34 10.43
CA ILE A 15 6.31 -2.10 11.69
C ILE A 15 7.56 -1.78 12.52
N LYS A 16 8.75 -1.85 11.91
CA LYS A 16 10.02 -1.57 12.57
C LYS A 16 10.07 -0.15 13.13
N THR A 17 9.57 0.83 12.37
CA THR A 17 9.53 2.23 12.80
C THR A 17 8.55 2.42 13.95
N ALA A 18 7.35 1.82 13.85
CA ALA A 18 6.34 1.87 14.90
C ALA A 18 6.86 1.33 16.23
N LEU A 19 7.47 0.13 16.22
CA LEU A 19 8.03 -0.51 17.42
C LEU A 19 9.15 0.32 18.06
N ARG A 20 10.02 0.95 17.26
CA ARG A 20 11.09 1.83 17.75
C ARG A 20 10.57 3.07 18.48
N LYS A 21 9.38 3.53 18.14
CA LYS A 21 8.75 4.72 18.72
C LYS A 21 7.95 4.42 20.01
N GLY A 22 7.96 3.16 20.45
CA GLY A 22 7.45 2.72 21.74
C GLY A 22 5.98 2.28 21.74
N ARG A 23 5.52 1.85 22.91
CA ARG A 23 4.26 1.09 23.10
C ARG A 23 3.00 1.77 22.57
N LYS A 24 2.99 3.10 22.45
CA LYS A 24 1.85 3.86 21.89
C LYS A 24 1.49 3.44 20.45
N TYR A 25 2.42 2.82 19.71
CA TYR A 25 2.20 2.34 18.35
C TYR A 25 2.17 0.81 18.22
N ASP A 26 2.10 0.07 19.33
CA ASP A 26 2.06 -1.40 19.29
C ASP A 26 0.84 -1.91 18.50
N ASN A 27 -0.32 -1.25 18.63
CA ASN A 27 -1.50 -1.58 17.85
C ASN A 27 -1.30 -1.37 16.35
N LEU A 28 -0.55 -0.32 15.96
CA LEU A 28 -0.21 -0.10 14.55
C LEU A 28 0.72 -1.22 14.07
N ALA A 29 1.80 -1.50 14.80
CA ALA A 29 2.73 -2.57 14.48
C ALA A 29 2.02 -3.94 14.35
N LYS A 30 1.08 -4.24 15.26
CA LYS A 30 0.25 -5.45 15.22
C LYS A 30 -0.61 -5.51 13.96
N ASN A 31 -1.35 -4.45 13.64
CA ASN A 31 -2.23 -4.42 12.47
C ASN A 31 -1.45 -4.65 11.16
N TYR A 32 -0.30 -3.99 10.99
CA TYR A 32 0.56 -4.20 9.83
C TYR A 32 1.22 -5.59 9.85
N GLY A 33 1.58 -6.11 11.02
CA GLY A 33 2.10 -7.47 11.18
C GLY A 33 1.08 -8.55 10.78
N ASP A 34 -0.19 -8.36 11.13
CA ASP A 34 -1.26 -9.28 10.76
C ASP A 34 -1.58 -9.20 9.26
N PHE A 35 -1.51 -8.01 8.67
CA PHE A 35 -1.57 -7.88 7.21
C PHE A 35 -0.43 -8.63 6.53
N LEU A 36 0.81 -8.47 7.02
CA LEU A 36 1.99 -9.13 6.44
C LEU A 36 1.88 -10.66 6.48
N LYS A 37 1.38 -11.21 7.59
CA LYS A 37 1.10 -12.66 7.69
C LYS A 37 0.07 -13.10 6.65
N LYS A 38 -1.00 -12.33 6.48
CA LYS A 38 -2.03 -12.62 5.48
C LYS A 38 -1.44 -12.59 4.07
N LEU A 39 -0.72 -11.53 3.72
CA LEU A 39 -0.06 -11.39 2.41
C LEU A 39 0.82 -12.61 2.07
N ARG A 40 1.66 -13.05 3.02
CA ARG A 40 2.55 -14.21 2.84
C ARG A 40 1.81 -15.54 2.70
N ALA A 41 0.57 -15.62 3.17
CA ALA A 41 -0.26 -16.82 3.08
C ALA A 41 -1.11 -16.87 1.80
N GLU A 42 -1.19 -15.78 1.03
CA GLU A 42 -1.96 -15.74 -0.21
C GLU A 42 -1.32 -16.61 -1.29
N LYS A 43 -2.15 -17.37 -2.01
CA LYS A 43 -1.69 -18.18 -3.16
C LYS A 43 -1.12 -17.31 -4.28
N ASN A 44 -1.73 -16.15 -4.49
CA ASN A 44 -1.35 -15.16 -5.51
C ASN A 44 -1.17 -13.78 -4.84
N PRO A 45 -0.03 -13.52 -4.19
CA PRO A 45 0.16 -12.31 -3.37
C PRO A 45 0.14 -11.02 -4.19
N ASN A 46 0.55 -11.06 -5.46
CA ASN A 46 0.45 -9.90 -6.37
C ASN A 46 -1.01 -9.53 -6.65
N ASP A 47 -1.86 -10.49 -7.01
CA ASP A 47 -3.28 -10.24 -7.29
C ASP A 47 -4.02 -9.73 -6.03
N TYR A 48 -3.68 -10.32 -4.87
CA TYR A 48 -4.18 -9.85 -3.59
C TYR A 48 -3.85 -8.37 -3.37
N ILE A 49 -2.59 -7.97 -3.55
CA ILE A 49 -2.19 -6.57 -3.36
C ILE A 49 -2.86 -5.64 -4.37
N LYS A 50 -2.99 -6.05 -5.64
CA LYS A 50 -3.72 -5.26 -6.65
C LYS A 50 -5.15 -4.98 -6.20
N SER A 51 -5.85 -6.02 -5.73
CA SER A 51 -7.22 -5.87 -5.22
C SER A 51 -7.30 -4.92 -4.02
N ILE A 52 -6.33 -4.98 -3.11
CA ILE A 52 -6.24 -4.09 -1.95
C ILE A 52 -5.93 -2.66 -2.39
N ALA A 53 -5.01 -2.47 -3.33
CA ALA A 53 -4.59 -1.18 -3.86
C ALA A 53 -5.77 -0.44 -4.48
N VAL A 54 -6.48 -1.09 -5.42
CA VAL A 54 -7.64 -0.51 -6.11
C VAL A 54 -8.76 -0.16 -5.13
N LYS A 55 -9.04 -1.06 -4.17
CA LYS A 55 -10.04 -0.79 -3.13
C LYS A 55 -9.65 0.38 -2.22
N MET A 56 -8.36 0.52 -1.92
CA MET A 56 -7.86 1.54 -1.01
C MET A 56 -7.77 2.91 -1.68
N PHE A 57 -7.37 2.95 -2.95
CA PHE A 57 -7.11 4.18 -3.71
C PHE A 57 -7.78 4.11 -5.09
N PRO A 58 -9.12 4.19 -5.15
CA PRO A 58 -9.83 4.19 -6.41
C PRO A 58 -9.49 5.41 -7.29
N ASN A 59 -9.05 6.51 -6.68
CA ASN A 59 -8.65 7.74 -7.36
C ASN A 59 -7.60 8.52 -6.54
N GLU A 60 -7.07 9.60 -7.12
CA GLU A 60 -6.06 10.46 -6.50
C GLU A 60 -6.55 11.20 -5.24
N GLU A 61 -7.84 11.57 -5.19
CA GLU A 61 -8.44 12.24 -4.04
C GLU A 61 -8.41 11.34 -2.80
N ALA A 62 -8.79 10.06 -2.95
CA ALA A 62 -8.74 9.07 -1.87
C ALA A 62 -7.32 8.87 -1.33
N TYR A 63 -6.33 8.88 -2.22
CA TYR A 63 -4.91 8.81 -1.85
C TYR A 63 -4.46 10.05 -1.05
N THR A 64 -4.74 11.24 -1.59
CA THR A 64 -4.37 12.52 -0.97
C THR A 64 -4.99 12.67 0.41
N LEU A 65 -6.29 12.42 0.53
CA LEU A 65 -7.03 12.49 1.80
C LEU A 65 -6.45 11.52 2.85
N ARG A 66 -6.04 10.32 2.44
CA ARG A 66 -5.43 9.34 3.35
C ARG A 66 -4.07 9.84 3.86
N LEU A 67 -3.22 10.39 3.00
CA LEU A 67 -1.92 10.93 3.43
C LEU A 67 -2.08 12.13 4.36
N GLU A 68 -2.98 13.07 4.06
CA GLU A 68 -3.25 14.20 4.95
C GLU A 68 -3.71 13.76 6.34
N ASN A 69 -4.61 12.77 6.40
CA ASN A 69 -5.08 12.21 7.66
C ASN A 69 -3.94 11.56 8.47
N TYR A 70 -3.04 10.84 7.80
CA TYR A 70 -1.89 10.25 8.49
C TYR A 70 -0.87 11.29 8.92
N ARG A 71 -0.65 12.36 8.14
CA ARG A 71 0.23 13.47 8.50
C ARG A 71 -0.26 14.18 9.78
N LYS A 72 -1.57 14.41 9.88
CA LYS A 72 -2.21 15.01 11.07
C LYS A 72 -2.13 14.08 12.28
N ARG A 73 -2.33 12.77 12.08
CA ARG A 73 -2.35 11.78 13.17
C ARG A 73 -0.97 11.44 13.71
N TYR A 74 0.03 11.36 12.84
CA TYR A 74 1.39 10.98 13.19
C TYR A 74 2.32 12.17 12.99
N VAL A 75 2.34 13.06 13.99
CA VAL A 75 3.25 14.23 14.03
C VAL A 75 4.73 13.81 14.00
N ASP A 76 5.03 12.55 14.32
CA ASP A 76 6.36 11.98 14.18
C ASP A 76 6.71 11.73 12.70
N ASN A 77 7.65 12.52 12.20
CA ASN A 77 8.06 12.47 10.79
C ASN A 77 8.56 11.09 10.33
N ASP A 78 9.22 10.30 11.18
CA ASP A 78 9.78 9.01 10.73
C ASP A 78 8.65 8.00 10.46
N LEU A 79 7.68 7.92 11.36
CA LEU A 79 6.54 7.01 11.18
C LEU A 79 5.69 7.45 9.98
N PHE A 80 5.40 8.75 9.87
CA PHE A 80 4.69 9.28 8.71
C PHE A 80 5.43 8.99 7.41
N ASN A 81 6.74 9.25 7.33
CA ASN A 81 7.55 9.00 6.13
C ASN A 81 7.55 7.50 5.74
N SER A 82 7.56 6.59 6.73
CA SER A 82 7.47 5.15 6.44
C SER A 82 6.10 4.75 5.86
N LEU A 83 5.01 5.37 6.36
CA LEU A 83 3.66 5.16 5.85
C LEU A 83 3.50 5.75 4.46
N GLU A 84 4.00 6.96 4.23
CA GLU A 84 3.96 7.63 2.93
C GLU A 84 4.62 6.78 1.85
N LYS A 85 5.82 6.24 2.12
CA LYS A 85 6.51 5.32 1.21
C LYS A 85 5.68 4.09 0.88
N LEU A 86 5.02 3.49 1.88
CA LEU A 86 4.14 2.35 1.65
C LEU A 86 2.93 2.72 0.78
N TYR A 87 2.27 3.84 1.07
CA TYR A 87 1.05 4.22 0.38
C TYR A 87 1.30 4.74 -1.04
N ILE A 88 2.47 5.31 -1.33
CA ILE A 88 2.91 5.59 -2.70
C ILE A 88 2.91 4.30 -3.53
N LEU A 89 3.44 3.20 -3.00
CA LEU A 89 3.50 1.92 -3.70
C LEU A 89 2.09 1.37 -4.00
N TYR A 90 1.18 1.42 -3.02
CA TYR A 90 -0.21 1.04 -3.24
C TYR A 90 -0.90 1.94 -4.27
N TYR A 91 -0.67 3.25 -4.23
CA TYR A 91 -1.28 4.18 -5.18
C TYR A 91 -0.77 3.96 -6.61
N GLN A 92 0.53 3.70 -6.78
CA GLN A 92 1.09 3.35 -8.09
C GLN A 92 0.45 2.09 -8.67
N ILE A 93 0.25 1.05 -7.86
CA ILE A 93 -0.45 -0.16 -8.28
C ILE A 93 -1.90 0.17 -8.67
N ALA A 94 -2.63 0.92 -7.83
CA ALA A 94 -4.02 1.25 -8.11
C ALA A 94 -4.18 2.10 -9.38
N LYS A 95 -3.29 3.07 -9.60
CA LYS A 95 -3.27 3.92 -10.79
C LYS A 95 -3.03 3.10 -12.06
N GLU A 96 -2.12 2.13 -12.01
CA GLU A 96 -1.85 1.23 -13.13
C GLU A 96 -3.05 0.31 -13.41
N GLU A 97 -3.65 -0.28 -12.37
CA GLU A 97 -4.79 -1.19 -12.53
C GLU A 97 -6.09 -0.48 -12.98
N ASN A 98 -6.26 0.79 -12.60
CA ASN A 98 -7.41 1.61 -13.00
C ASN A 98 -7.19 2.38 -14.30
N ARG A 99 -6.04 2.21 -14.97
CA ARG A 99 -5.79 2.92 -16.23
C ARG A 99 -6.70 2.40 -17.33
N GLU A 100 -7.12 3.29 -18.22
CA GLU A 100 -7.76 2.87 -19.46
C GLU A 100 -6.75 2.08 -20.30
N ARG A 101 -7.21 0.97 -20.88
CA ARG A 101 -6.42 0.20 -21.84
C ARG A 101 -6.26 1.03 -23.11
N SER A 102 -5.09 0.95 -23.74
CA SER A 102 -4.91 1.57 -25.05
C SER A 102 -5.74 0.84 -26.12
N GLU A 103 -6.00 1.49 -27.26
CA GLU A 103 -6.71 0.87 -28.39
C GLU A 103 -5.96 -0.38 -28.87
N GLU A 104 -4.63 -0.36 -28.89
CA GLU A 104 -3.82 -1.52 -29.29
C GLU A 104 -3.96 -2.69 -28.30
N GLU A 105 -4.01 -2.42 -27.00
CA GLU A 105 -4.25 -3.44 -25.98
C GLU A 105 -5.65 -4.05 -26.11
N VAL A 106 -6.65 -3.23 -26.45
CA VAL A 106 -8.02 -3.70 -26.72
C VAL A 106 -8.07 -4.55 -27.99
N GLU A 107 -7.47 -4.09 -29.09
CA GLU A 107 -7.43 -4.81 -30.37
C GLU A 107 -6.72 -6.16 -30.25
N GLN A 108 -5.62 -6.24 -29.48
CA GLN A 108 -4.91 -7.50 -29.25
C GLN A 108 -5.76 -8.55 -28.52
N MET A 109 -6.64 -8.14 -27.61
CA MET A 109 -7.51 -9.06 -26.87
C MET A 109 -8.70 -9.56 -27.69
N LEU A 110 -9.06 -8.87 -28.77
CA LEU A 110 -10.19 -9.22 -29.64
C LEU A 110 -9.76 -10.13 -30.82
N LYS A 111 -8.46 -10.42 -30.97
CA LYS A 111 -7.91 -11.37 -31.95
C LYS A 111 -7.81 -12.77 -31.38
#